data_AF-A0AAE4DXD4-F1
#
_entry.id   AF-A0AAE4DXD4-F1
#
_cell.length_a   1.000
_cell.length_b   1.000
_cell.length_c   1.000
_cell.angle_alpha   90.00
_cell.angle_beta   90.00
_cell.angle_gamma   90.00
#
_symmetry.space_group_name_H-M   'P 1'
#
loop_
_entity.id
_entity.type
_entity.pdbx_description
1 polymer ?
#
loop_
_entity_poly.entity_id
_entity_poly.type
_entity_poly.pdbx_seq_one_letter_code
_entity_poly.pdbx_strand_id
1 'polypeptide(L)'
;MTAITSYIAPTASDLVKLKTTLGYTGTQMAELTGVSSNSQWRKYTCGETPRPISMHILFFAAAQLALDKEELDKVLTKMKEIGADFKGL
;
A
#
# COMPACT_ATOMS: atom_id res chain seq x y z
N MET A 1 -1.51 21.90 -2.43
CA MET A 1 -0.64 20.75 -2.68
C MET A 1 0.00 20.36 -1.36
N THR A 2 -0.22 19.14 -0.88
CA THR A 2 0.39 18.65 0.36
C THR A 2 1.65 17.87 -0.01
N ALA A 3 2.83 18.44 0.21
CA ALA A 3 4.10 17.76 -0.05
C ALA A 3 4.56 17.02 1.21
N ILE A 4 4.84 15.73 1.09
CA ILE A 4 5.49 14.96 2.15
C ILE A 4 7.01 15.10 1.95
N THR A 5 7.65 15.91 2.77
CA THR A 5 9.06 16.29 2.60
C THR A 5 10.02 15.55 3.53
N SER A 6 9.51 14.87 4.57
CA SER A 6 10.31 14.19 5.58
C SER A 6 9.71 12.83 5.94
N TYR A 7 9.56 11.98 4.92
CA TYR A 7 9.03 10.63 5.09
C TYR A 7 10.03 9.73 5.84
N ILE A 8 9.56 9.15 6.95
CA ILE A 8 10.25 8.06 7.65
C ILE A 8 9.36 6.82 7.49
N ALA A 9 9.94 5.75 6.94
CA ALA A 9 9.19 4.52 6.71
C ALA A 9 8.83 3.84 8.04
N PRO A 10 7.66 3.17 8.12
CA PRO A 10 7.35 2.29 9.24
C PRO A 10 8.38 1.17 9.34
N THR A 11 8.60 0.69 10.56
CA THR A 11 9.50 -0.44 10.79
C THR A 11 8.87 -1.74 10.29
N ALA A 12 9.69 -2.78 10.10
CA ALA A 12 9.17 -4.12 9.80
C ALA A 12 8.18 -4.62 10.86
N SER A 13 8.40 -4.29 12.14
CA SER A 13 7.49 -4.63 13.24
C SER A 13 6.14 -3.94 13.11
N ASP A 14 6.11 -2.66 12.70
CA ASP A 14 4.86 -1.94 12.47
C ASP A 14 4.03 -2.60 11.36
N LEU A 15 4.69 -3.03 10.28
CA LEU A 15 4.05 -3.72 9.16
C LEU A 15 3.54 -5.13 9.54
N VAL A 16 4.28 -5.86 10.37
CA VAL A 16 3.84 -7.15 10.93
C VAL A 16 2.64 -6.96 11.86
N LYS A 17 2.65 -5.91 12.69
CA LYS A 17 1.52 -5.55 13.55
C LYS A 17 0.30 -5.21 12.72
N LEU A 18 0.44 -4.38 11.67
CA LEU A 18 -0.66 -4.05 10.75
C LEU A 18 -1.29 -5.30 10.14
N LYS A 19 -0.47 -6.19 9.56
CA LYS A 19 -0.93 -7.48 9.01
C LYS A 19 -1.74 -8.27 10.03
N THR A 20 -1.25 -8.34 11.27
CA THR A 20 -1.90 -9.08 12.36
C THR A 20 -3.22 -8.44 12.76
N THR A 21 -3.27 -7.12 12.92
CA THR A 21 -4.49 -6.36 13.24
C THR A 21 -5.58 -6.55 12.17
N LEU A 22 -5.20 -6.59 10.89
CA LEU A 22 -6.13 -6.82 9.79
C LEU A 22 -6.55 -8.30 9.65
N GLY A 23 -5.85 -9.23 10.31
CA GLY A 23 -6.05 -10.67 10.12
C GLY A 23 -5.66 -11.16 8.72
N TYR A 24 -4.80 -10.42 8.01
CA TYR A 24 -4.48 -10.67 6.61
C TYR A 24 -3.33 -11.68 6.45
N THR A 25 -3.39 -12.44 5.36
CA THR A 25 -2.27 -13.22 4.86
C THR A 25 -1.22 -12.32 4.21
N GLY A 26 0.00 -12.85 3.99
CA GLY A 26 1.02 -12.08 3.27
C GLY A 26 0.66 -11.79 1.80
N THR A 27 -0.16 -12.63 1.18
CA THR A 27 -0.71 -12.39 -0.16
C THR A 27 -1.71 -11.24 -0.16
N GLN A 28 -2.63 -11.21 0.80
CA GLN A 28 -3.57 -10.09 0.96
C GLN A 28 -2.86 -8.78 1.28
N MET A 29 -1.76 -8.82 2.05
CA MET A 29 -0.93 -7.63 2.25
C MET A 29 -0.24 -7.17 0.97
N ALA A 30 0.16 -8.11 0.09
CA ALA A 30 0.73 -7.76 -1.20
C ALA A 30 -0.31 -7.05 -2.10
N GLU A 31 -1.54 -7.54 -2.11
CA GLU A 31 -2.68 -6.90 -2.81
C GLU A 31 -2.99 -5.51 -2.23
N LEU A 32 -3.10 -5.39 -0.90
CA LEU A 32 -3.34 -4.13 -0.20
C LEU A 32 -2.27 -3.08 -0.50
N THR A 33 -1.01 -3.50 -0.63
CA THR A 33 0.11 -2.60 -0.93
C THR A 33 0.37 -2.41 -2.41
N GLY A 34 -0.34 -3.13 -3.30
CA GLY A 34 -0.15 -3.04 -4.73
C GLY A 34 1.19 -3.62 -5.22
N VAL A 35 1.80 -4.54 -4.48
CA VAL A 35 3.03 -5.25 -4.89
C VAL A 35 2.71 -6.62 -5.45
N SER A 36 3.57 -7.13 -6.33
CA SER A 36 3.22 -8.27 -7.19
C SER A 36 3.04 -9.63 -6.49
N SER A 37 3.52 -9.81 -5.25
CA SER A 37 3.37 -11.09 -4.53
C SER A 37 3.74 -10.99 -3.05
N ASN A 38 3.37 -12.01 -2.28
CA ASN A 38 3.81 -12.20 -0.90
C ASN A 38 5.36 -12.18 -0.76
N SER A 39 6.09 -12.66 -1.77
CA SER A 39 7.57 -12.58 -1.74
C SER A 39 8.09 -11.15 -1.76
N GLN A 40 7.41 -10.24 -2.48
CA GLN A 40 7.73 -8.80 -2.45
C GLN A 40 7.35 -8.20 -1.10
N TRP A 41 6.16 -8.52 -0.58
CA TRP A 41 5.73 -8.06 0.75
C TRP A 41 6.75 -8.45 1.84
N ARG A 42 7.24 -9.69 1.82
CA ARG A 42 8.23 -10.17 2.80
C ARG A 42 9.54 -9.41 2.80
N LYS A 43 9.89 -8.68 1.73
CA LYS A 43 11.09 -7.82 1.71
C LYS A 43 10.99 -6.67 2.70
N TYR A 44 9.77 -6.26 3.07
CA TYR A 44 9.53 -5.18 4.04
C TYR A 44 9.37 -5.69 5.47
N THR A 45 9.04 -6.98 5.66
CA THR A 45 8.71 -7.54 6.98
C THR A 45 9.68 -8.60 7.50
N CYS A 46 10.58 -9.12 6.67
CA CYS A 46 11.48 -10.22 7.01
C CYS A 46 12.94 -9.92 6.57
N GLY A 47 13.89 -10.61 7.22
CA GLY A 47 15.33 -10.48 6.99
C GLY A 47 16.04 -9.75 8.13
N GLU A 48 17.37 -9.83 8.17
CA GLU A 48 18.19 -9.10 9.16
C GLU A 48 18.12 -7.59 8.95
N THR A 49 17.96 -7.16 7.69
CA THR A 49 17.78 -5.75 7.29
C THR A 49 16.61 -5.64 6.31
N PRO A 50 15.35 -5.65 6.80
CA PRO A 50 14.19 -5.48 5.95
C PRO A 50 14.25 -4.16 5.18
N ARG A 51 13.82 -4.18 3.92
CA ARG A 51 13.79 -2.97 3.10
C ARG A 51 12.75 -1.99 3.66
N PRO A 52 13.03 -0.69 3.74
CA PRO A 52 12.00 0.28 4.05
C PRO A 52 10.95 0.32 2.93
N ILE A 53 9.67 0.35 3.29
CA ILE A 53 8.57 0.53 2.34
C ILE A 53 8.55 1.98 1.85
N SER A 54 8.38 2.18 0.53
CA SER A 54 8.34 3.53 -0.03
C SER A 54 7.03 4.23 0.34
N MET A 55 7.09 5.56 0.42
CA MET A 55 5.93 6.41 0.71
C MET A 55 4.76 6.14 -0.23
N HIS A 56 5.02 5.94 -1.53
CA HIS A 56 3.95 5.71 -2.52
C HIS A 56 3.23 4.38 -2.29
N ILE A 57 3.96 3.32 -1.92
CA ILE A 57 3.36 2.01 -1.60
C ILE A 57 2.53 2.12 -0.32
N LEU A 58 3.08 2.78 0.72
CA LEU A 58 2.32 2.99 1.96
C LEU A 58 1.10 3.88 1.75
N PHE A 59 1.21 4.92 0.92
CA PHE A 59 0.09 5.78 0.55
C PHE A 59 -1.02 4.99 -0.14
N PHE A 60 -0.69 4.11 -1.08
CA PHE A 60 -1.68 3.27 -1.75
C PHE A 60 -2.41 2.34 -0.76
N ALA A 61 -1.67 1.68 0.14
CA ALA A 61 -2.26 0.85 1.18
C ALA A 61 -3.15 1.66 2.15
N ALA A 62 -2.67 2.82 2.59
CA ALA A 62 -3.42 3.70 3.48
C ALA A 62 -4.69 4.24 2.82
N ALA A 63 -4.66 4.58 1.53
CA ALA A 63 -5.83 5.00 0.77
C ALA A 63 -6.89 3.88 0.72
N GLN A 64 -6.50 2.63 0.48
CA GLN A 64 -7.44 1.50 0.49
C GLN A 64 -8.07 1.23 1.87
N LEU A 65 -7.37 1.53 2.96
CA LEU A 65 -7.88 1.33 4.32
C LEU A 65 -8.72 2.51 4.84
N ALA A 66 -8.45 3.73 4.35
CA ALA A 66 -9.04 4.95 4.88
C ALA A 66 -10.23 5.46 4.07
N LEU A 67 -10.22 5.27 2.74
CA LEU A 67 -11.26 5.79 1.86
C LEU A 67 -12.44 4.82 1.79
N ASP A 68 -13.65 5.38 1.78
CA ASP A 68 -14.83 4.59 1.41
C ASP A 68 -14.89 4.35 -0.12
N LYS A 69 -15.93 3.63 -0.56
CA LYS A 69 -16.11 3.31 -1.98
C LYS A 69 -16.26 4.56 -2.85
N GLU A 70 -17.04 5.55 -2.41
CA GLU A 70 -17.30 6.76 -3.19
C GLU A 70 -16.05 7.63 -3.29
N GLU A 71 -15.27 7.71 -2.21
CA GLU A 71 -14.00 8.41 -2.18
C GLU A 71 -12.95 7.73 -3.05
N LEU A 72 -12.86 6.40 -3.02
CA LEU A 72 -11.97 5.64 -3.88
C LEU A 72 -12.36 5.77 -5.37
N ASP A 73 -13.65 5.74 -5.69
CA ASP A 73 -14.16 5.91 -7.05
C ASP A 73 -13.81 7.31 -7.61
N LYS A 74 -13.75 8.36 -6.77
CA LYS A 74 -13.24 9.69 -7.18
C LYS A 74 -11.77 9.62 -7.57
N VAL A 75 -10.93 8.90 -6.82
CA VAL A 75 -9.51 8.72 -7.15
C VAL A 75 -9.36 7.96 -8.46
N LEU A 76 -10.08 6.86 -8.66
CA LEU A 76 -10.05 6.08 -9.90
C LEU A 76 -10.54 6.88 -11.11
N THR A 77 -11.58 7.70 -10.94
CA THR A 77 -12.05 8.61 -11.98
C THR A 77 -10.98 9.64 -12.32
N LYS A 78 -10.32 10.23 -11.32
CA LYS A 78 -9.20 11.15 -11.55
C LYS A 78 -8.04 10.47 -12.28
N MET A 79 -7.74 9.22 -11.95
CA MET A 79 -6.72 8.44 -12.68
C MET A 79 -7.09 8.28 -14.16
N LYS A 80 -8.37 7.97 -14.48
CA LYS A 80 -8.85 7.91 -15.87
C LYS A 80 -8.74 9.25 -16.59
N GLU A 81 -9.12 10.35 -15.93
CA GLU A 81 -8.99 11.71 -16.49
C GLU A 81 -7.54 12.09 -16.79
N ILE A 82 -6.58 11.62 -15.98
CA ILE A 82 -5.14 11.79 -16.23
C ILE A 82 -4.67 10.93 -17.43
N GLY A 83 -5.38 9.85 -17.76
CA GLY A 83 -5.10 8.98 -18.89
C GLY A 83 -4.86 7.51 -18.54
N ALA A 84 -5.13 7.09 -17.30
CA ALA A 84 -5.07 5.67 -16.94
C ALA A 84 -6.22 4.88 -17.59
N ASP A 85 -5.91 3.65 -18.02
CA ASP A 85 -6.90 2.67 -18.47
C ASP A 85 -6.82 1.43 -17.57
N PHE A 86 -7.97 0.96 -17.10
CA PHE A 86 -8.07 -0.22 -16.25
C PHE A 86 -8.66 -1.37 -17.08
N LYS A 87 -7.79 -2.16 -17.70
CA LYS A 87 -8.24 -3.39 -18.39
C LYS A 87 -8.41 -4.51 -17.36
N GLY A 88 -9.65 -4.98 -17.18
CA GLY A 88 -9.94 -6.16 -16.36
C GLY A 88 -10.28 -5.91 -14.89
N LEU A 89 -10.77 -4.70 -14.54
CA LEU A 89 -11.65 -4.52 -13.39
C LEU A 89 -13.10 -4.84 -13.79
#